data_AF-A0A183KKA4-F1
#
_entry.id   AF-A0A183KKA4-F1
#
_cell.length_a   1.000
_cell.length_b   1.000
_cell.length_c   1.000
_cell.angle_alpha   90.00
_cell.angle_beta   90.00
_cell.angle_gamma   90.00
#
_symmetry.space_group_name_H-M   'P 1'
#
loop_
_entity.id
_entity.type
_entity.pdbx_description
1 polymer ?
#
loop_
_entity_poly.entity_id
_entity_poly.type
_entity_poly.pdbx_seq_one_letter_code
_entity_poly.pdbx_strand_id
1 'polypeptide(L)' 'LFYLLHRENQIGSLEEIKKLSNLQCLRTVILTDNPVYDVKDYRLEVRVCLVNLRRLDKDIYTMEENEEADELAIQRMQPT' A
#
# COMPACT_ATOMS: atom_id res chain seq x y z
N LEU A 1 3.81 10.89 -13.29
CA LEU A 1 3.24 9.53 -13.16
C LEU A 1 4.42 8.57 -12.97
N PHE A 2 4.68 8.13 -11.75
CA PHE A 2 5.72 7.12 -11.47
C PHE A 2 5.03 5.76 -11.34
N TYR A 3 5.36 4.83 -12.23
CA TYR A 3 4.87 3.44 -12.20
C TYR A 3 6.03 2.56 -11.75
N LEU A 4 5.90 1.94 -10.57
CA LEU A 4 6.82 0.90 -10.14
C LEU A 4 6.20 -0.45 -10.48
N LEU A 5 6.71 -1.10 -11.53
CA LEU A 5 6.41 -2.48 -11.87
C LEU A 5 7.42 -3.35 -11.14
N HIS A 6 7.01 -3.89 -9.99
CA HIS A 6 7.83 -4.80 -9.20
C HIS A 6 7.41 -6.25 -9.49
N ARG A 7 7.29 -6.60 -10.76
CA ARG A 7 7.20 -8.01 -11.15
C ARG A 7 8.61 -8.57 -10.97
N GLU A 8 8.74 -9.67 -10.23
CA GLU A 8 10.00 -10.38 -9.89
C GLU A 8 10.84 -9.88 -8.70
N ASN A 9 10.35 -8.94 -7.89
CA ASN A 9 11.01 -8.69 -6.60
C ASN A 9 10.26 -9.46 -5.52
N GLN A 10 10.99 -10.14 -4.65
CA GLN A 10 10.41 -11.02 -3.63
C GLN A 10 9.86 -10.18 -2.45
N ILE A 11 8.91 -9.26 -2.71
CA ILE A 11 8.19 -8.57 -1.63
C ILE A 11 7.26 -9.60 -0.99
N GLY A 12 7.79 -10.27 0.03
CA GLY A 12 7.04 -11.19 0.88
C GLY A 12 6.42 -10.55 2.11
N SER A 13 6.80 -9.30 2.41
CA SER A 13 6.42 -8.65 3.67
C SER A 13 6.02 -7.18 3.47
N LEU A 14 5.05 -6.75 4.27
CA LEU A 14 4.61 -5.35 4.36
C LEU A 14 5.74 -4.37 4.77
N GLU A 15 6.80 -4.87 5.38
CA GLU A 15 7.99 -4.08 5.74
C GLU A 15 8.66 -3.45 4.52
N GLU A 16 8.75 -4.17 3.40
CA GLU A 16 9.30 -3.61 2.16
C GLU A 16 8.36 -2.54 1.57
N ILE A 17 7.05 -2.73 1.72
CA ILE A 17 6.05 -1.73 1.33
C ILE A 17 6.19 -0.47 2.19
N LYS A 18 6.49 -0.62 3.48
CA LYS A 18 6.75 0.51 4.37
C LYS A 18 7.96 1.34 3.92
N LYS A 19 8.99 0.72 3.32
CA LYS A 19 10.12 1.45 2.73
C LYS A 19 9.68 2.33 1.55
N LEU A 20 8.68 1.90 0.79
CA LEU A 20 8.07 2.69 -0.28
C LEU A 20 7.26 3.89 0.24
N SER A 21 6.90 3.94 1.53
CA SER A 21 6.22 5.08 2.17
C SER A 21 7.05 6.37 2.11
N ASN A 22 8.38 6.24 2.08
CA ASN A 22 9.30 7.37 1.87
C ASN A 22 9.10 8.05 0.50
N LEU A 23 8.46 7.37 -0.46
CA LEU A 23 8.12 7.91 -1.77
C LEU A 23 6.75 8.60 -1.72
N GLN A 24 6.71 9.79 -1.14
CA GLN A 24 5.51 10.65 -1.06
C GLN A 24 4.83 10.96 -2.41
N CYS A 25 5.53 10.77 -3.54
CA CYS A 25 4.98 10.97 -4.88
C CYS A 25 4.41 9.69 -5.52
N LEU A 26 4.48 8.55 -4.83
CA LEU A 26 4.03 7.25 -5.33
C LEU A 26 2.50 7.18 -5.27
N ARG A 27 1.85 7.14 -6.44
CA ARG A 27 0.39 7.10 -6.56
C ARG A 27 -0.16 5.78 -7.08
N THR A 28 0.67 5.00 -7.76
CA THR A 28 0.27 3.74 -8.39
C THR A 28 1.33 2.68 -8.16
N VAL A 29 0.92 1.52 -7.64
CA VAL A 29 1.79 0.36 -7.42
C VAL A 29 1.10 -0.89 -7.95
N ILE A 30 1.88 -1.82 -8.50
CA ILE A 30 1.40 -3.13 -8.93
C ILE A 30 2.28 -4.17 -8.23
N LEU A 31 1.70 -4.94 -7.32
CA LEU A 31 2.34 -6.07 -6.62
C LEU A 31 1.67 -7.41 -6.97
N THR A 32 0.83 -7.44 -7.99
CA THR A 32 0.29 -8.68 -8.56
C THR A 32 1.46 -9.61 -8.84
N ASP A 33 1.32 -10.89 -8.50
CA ASP A 33 2.40 -11.90 -8.59
C ASP A 33 3.49 -11.80 -7.49
N ASN A 34 3.25 -11.05 -6.40
CA ASN A 34 4.12 -11.04 -5.23
C ASN A 34 3.50 -11.81 -4.06
N PRO A 35 4.30 -12.47 -3.20
CA PRO A 35 3.81 -13.20 -2.03
C PRO A 35 3.03 -12.33 -1.04
N VAL A 36 3.26 -11.02 -1.01
CA VAL A 36 2.46 -10.07 -0.20
C VAL A 36 0.98 -10.02 -0.59
N TYR A 37 0.61 -10.48 -1.79
CA TYR A 37 -0.79 -10.57 -2.22
C TYR A 37 -1.61 -11.54 -1.35
N ASP A 38 -0.97 -12.53 -0.72
CA ASP A 38 -1.61 -13.52 0.15
C ASP A 38 -1.84 -12.98 1.59
N VAL A 39 -1.33 -11.78 1.89
CA VAL A 39 -1.50 -11.17 3.22
C VAL A 39 -2.96 -10.81 3.46
N LYS A 40 -3.47 -11.17 4.64
CA LYS A 40 -4.83 -10.80 5.06
C LYS A 40 -4.98 -9.28 5.07
N ASP A 41 -6.07 -8.78 4.49
CA ASP A 41 -6.33 -7.34 4.36
C ASP A 41 -5.20 -6.60 3.61
N TYR A 42 -4.49 -7.30 2.71
CA TYR A 42 -3.37 -6.80 1.89
C TYR A 42 -3.61 -5.38 1.37
N ARG A 43 -4.76 -5.16 0.72
CA ARG A 43 -5.13 -3.85 0.15
C ARG A 43 -5.12 -2.73 1.19
N LEU A 44 -5.69 -3.00 2.35
CA LEU A 44 -5.81 -2.06 3.46
C LEU A 44 -4.44 -1.83 4.11
N GLU A 45 -3.69 -2.90 4.37
CA GLU A 45 -2.34 -2.83 4.93
C GLU A 45 -1.36 -2.06 4.03
N VAL A 46 -1.41 -2.28 2.71
CA VAL A 46 -0.64 -1.51 1.73
C VAL A 46 -1.05 -0.04 1.77
N ARG A 47 -2.35 0.24 1.87
CA ARG A 47 -2.89 1.61 1.89
C ARG A 47 -2.52 2.36 3.18
N VAL A 48 -2.48 1.67 4.30
CA VAL A 48 -2.03 2.16 5.60
C VAL A 48 -0.53 2.47 5.56
N CYS A 49 0.29 1.61 4.95
CA CYS A 49 1.71 1.89 4.74
C CYS A 49 1.94 3.05 3.76
N LEU A 50 1.14 3.13 2.69
CA LEU A 50 1.27 4.07 1.60
C LEU A 50 0.09 5.05 1.58
N VAL A 51 0.11 6.03 2.49
CA VAL A 51 -0.98 7.01 2.65
C VAL A 51 -1.33 7.79 1.37
N ASN A 52 -0.37 7.94 0.45
CA ASN A 52 -0.54 8.67 -0.81
C ASN A 52 -0.96 7.78 -2.00
N LEU A 53 -1.12 6.46 -1.77
CA LEU A 53 -1.44 5.51 -2.83
C LEU A 53 -2.88 5.70 -3.31
N ARG A 54 -3.04 5.83 -4.62
CA ARG A 54 -4.34 6.01 -5.28
C ARG A 54 -4.79 4.75 -6.01
N ARG A 55 -3.83 3.95 -6.47
CA ARG A 55 -4.07 2.76 -7.29
C ARG A 55 -3.16 1.62 -6.87
N LEU A 56 -3.77 0.45 -6.65
CA LEU A 56 -3.09 -0.80 -6.37
C LEU A 56 -3.52 -1.85 -7.41
N ASP A 57 -2.57 -2.51 -8.05
CA ASP A 57 -2.84 -3.64 -8.94
C ASP A 57 -3.80 -3.34 -10.10
N LYS A 58 -3.79 -2.08 -10.55
CA LYS A 58 -4.69 -1.48 -11.56
C LYS A 58 -6.08 -1.15 -11.06
N ASP A 59 -6.43 -1.52 -9.84
CA ASP A 59 -7.64 -1.03 -9.19
C ASP A 59 -7.39 0.30 -8.51
N ILE A 60 -8.45 1.11 -8.43
CA ILE A 60 -8.45 2.39 -7.74
C ILE A 60 -9.01 2.14 -6.34
N TYR A 61 -8.42 2.77 -5.33
CA TYR A 61 -9.05 2.78 -4.00
C TYR A 61 -10.33 3.61 -4.04
N THR A 62 -11.41 3.02 -3.58
CA THR A 62 -12.68 3.72 -3.37
C THR A 62 -12.56 4.74 -2.23
N MET A 63 -13.54 5.63 -2.10
CA MET A 63 -13.52 6.65 -1.04
C MET A 63 -13.58 5.99 0.36
N GLU A 64 -14.47 5.00 0.54
CA GLU A 64 -14.59 4.22 1.77
C GLU A 64 -13.28 3.51 2.15
N GLU A 65 -12.62 2.81 1.21
CA GLU A 65 -11.32 2.17 1.49
C GLU A 65 -10.22 3.19 1.87
N ASN A 66 -10.27 4.39 1.28
CA ASN A 66 -9.30 5.43 1.63
C ASN A 66 -9.54 5.97 3.03
N GLU A 67 -10.81 6.21 3.41
CA GLU A 67 -11.18 6.68 4.74
C GLU A 67 -10.80 5.64 5.80
N GLU A 68 -11.19 4.37 5.60
CA GLU A 68 -10.87 3.28 6.53
C GLU A 68 -9.35 3.13 6.74
N ALA A 69 -8.58 3.19 5.65
CA ALA A 69 -7.13 3.11 5.74
C ALA A 69 -6.48 4.33 6.41
N ASP A 70 -7.03 5.53 6.20
CA ASP A 70 -6.52 6.76 6.82
C ASP A 70 -6.80 6.77 8.33
N GLU A 71 -8.01 6.35 8.73
CA GLU A 71 -8.37 6.16 10.13
C GLU A 71 -7.45 5.15 10.82
N LEU A 72 -7.21 3.99 10.18
CA LEU A 72 -6.27 2.98 10.69
C LEU A 72 -4.83 3.47 10.75
N ALA A 73 -4.38 4.24 9.76
CA ALA A 73 -3.05 4.83 9.74
C ALA A 73 -2.86 5.84 10.87
N ILE A 74 -3.87 6.70 11.10
CA ILE A 74 -3.88 7.66 12.21
C ILE A 74 -3.86 6.93 13.55
N GLN A 75 -4.71 5.91 13.74
CA GLN A 75 -4.73 5.11 14.96
C GLN A 75 -3.38 4.44 15.24
N ARG A 76 -2.69 3.94 14.21
CA ARG A 76 -1.35 3.33 14.35
C ARG A 76 -0.24 4.36 14.56
N MET A 77 -0.40 5.60 14.08
CA MET A 77 0.57 6.68 14.25
C MET A 77 0.45 7.44 15.57
N GLN A 78 -0.65 7.28 16.31
CA GLN A 78 -0.75 7.82 17.66
C GLN A 78 -0.20 6.79 18.66
N PRO A 79 1.04 6.96 19.18
CA PRO A 79 1.43 6.24 20.37
C PRO A 79 0.57 6.77 21.52
N THR A 80 -0.05 5.88 22.29
CA THR A 80 -0.55 6.23 23.62
C THR A 80 0.62 6.58 24.53
#